data_AF-A0A3M0W871-F1
#
_entry.id   AF-A0A3M0W871-F1
#
_cell.length_a   1.000
_cell.length_b   1.000
_cell.length_c   1.000
_cell.angle_alpha   90.00
_cell.angle_beta   90.00
_cell.angle_gamma   90.00
#
_symmetry.space_group_name_H-M   'P 1'
#
loop_
_entity.id
_entity.type
_entity.pdbx_description
1 polymer ?
#
loop_
_entity_poly.entity_id
_entity_poly.type
_entity_poly.pdbx_seq_one_letter_code
_entity_poly.pdbx_strand_id
1 'polypeptide(L)'
;MADDSSYAAFLNKANADLSSSSSSHQKPSSHTTATAKTASTAIPAPLKPIVHNDSHTYTSDTDSQWEPFKTAISTTAEVEELQVAEFDPQKQYSHVIDAVKQAAGGDDPAAQVKIFRLQVDRTRVEYYIVSVSHTRPAADKELLVGVVAKAVES
;
A
#
# COMPACT_ATOMS: atom_id res chain seq x y z
N MET A 1 -0.33 -10.40 41.54
CA MET A 1 0.16 -10.85 40.22
C MET A 1 -0.65 -10.08 39.20
N ALA A 2 -0.03 -9.40 38.24
CA ALA A 2 -0.77 -8.56 37.30
C ALA A 2 -1.41 -9.46 36.24
N ASP A 3 -2.74 -9.46 36.17
CA ASP A 3 -3.53 -10.36 35.33
C ASP A 3 -3.34 -10.07 33.84
N ASP A 4 -2.83 -11.06 33.10
CA ASP A 4 -2.62 -11.07 31.64
C ASP A 4 -3.87 -10.64 30.83
N SER A 5 -5.06 -10.70 31.45
CA SER A 5 -6.32 -10.20 30.90
C SER A 5 -6.28 -8.70 30.57
N SER A 6 -5.55 -7.90 31.35
CA SER A 6 -5.47 -6.45 31.17
C SER A 6 -4.65 -6.08 29.93
N TYR A 7 -3.62 -6.87 29.60
CA TYR A 7 -2.78 -6.67 28.42
C TYR A 7 -3.55 -7.00 27.13
N ALA A 8 -4.30 -8.11 27.14
CA ALA A 8 -5.16 -8.48 26.01
C ALA A 8 -6.26 -7.43 25.76
N ALA A 9 -6.83 -6.86 26.83
CA ALA A 9 -7.85 -5.81 26.71
C ALA A 9 -7.30 -4.52 26.10
N PHE A 10 -6.04 -4.16 26.38
CA PHE A 10 -5.39 -2.97 25.81
C PHE A 10 -5.15 -3.13 24.30
N LEU A 11 -4.64 -4.30 23.87
CA LEU A 11 -4.47 -4.63 22.46
C LEU A 11 -5.82 -4.65 21.71
N ASN A 12 -6.83 -5.25 22.33
CA ASN A 12 -8.16 -5.31 21.71
C ASN A 12 -8.83 -3.92 21.65
N LYS A 13 -8.64 -3.08 22.66
CA LYS A 13 -9.22 -1.73 22.69
C LYS A 13 -8.57 -0.79 21.66
N ALA A 14 -7.26 -0.91 21.44
CA ALA A 14 -6.58 -0.16 20.38
C ALA A 14 -7.10 -0.56 18.98
N ASN A 15 -7.42 -1.83 18.77
CA ASN A 15 -7.99 -2.30 17.49
C ASN A 15 -9.48 -1.94 17.33
N ALA A 16 -10.24 -1.87 18.43
CA ALA A 16 -11.66 -1.53 18.40
C ALA A 16 -11.93 -0.05 18.09
N ASP A 17 -11.06 0.87 18.55
CA ASP A 17 -11.22 2.32 18.35
C ASP A 17 -10.98 2.76 16.89
N LEU A 18 -10.28 1.93 16.10
CA LEU A 18 -10.12 2.11 14.66
C LEU A 18 -11.37 1.74 13.84
N SER A 19 -12.33 1.03 14.42
CA SER A 19 -13.58 0.60 13.74
C SER A 19 -14.79 1.49 14.07
N SER A 20 -14.73 2.27 15.16
CA SER A 20 -15.86 3.08 15.64
C SER A 20 -15.74 4.59 15.42
N SER A 21 -14.58 5.13 15.01
CA SER A 21 -14.40 6.59 14.89
C SER A 21 -14.58 7.12 13.46
N SER A 22 -15.84 7.30 13.09
CA SER A 22 -16.25 8.33 12.15
C SER A 22 -16.99 9.44 12.90
N SER A 23 -16.26 10.34 13.58
CA SER A 23 -16.56 11.79 13.63
C SER A 23 -15.83 12.57 14.74
N SER A 24 -15.38 13.77 14.34
CA SER A 24 -15.25 15.02 15.10
C SER A 24 -13.92 15.41 15.81
N HIS A 25 -13.36 16.51 15.26
CA HIS A 25 -12.81 17.72 15.92
C HIS A 25 -11.31 17.88 16.31
N GLN A 26 -10.66 18.73 15.49
CA GLN A 26 -9.81 19.92 15.76
C GLN A 26 -8.31 19.84 16.19
N LYS A 27 -7.53 20.61 15.40
CA LYS A 27 -6.09 21.02 15.41
C LYS A 27 -5.74 22.02 16.56
N PRO A 28 -4.46 22.32 16.91
CA PRO A 28 -3.33 22.75 16.04
C PRO A 28 -1.98 22.04 16.34
N SER A 29 -1.00 21.89 15.44
CA SER A 29 -0.05 22.90 14.95
C SER A 29 0.83 22.35 13.80
N SER A 30 1.57 23.25 13.15
CA SER A 30 2.26 23.17 11.87
C SER A 30 3.57 22.35 11.79
N HIS A 31 3.62 21.42 10.83
CA HIS A 31 4.77 21.13 9.96
C HIS A 31 4.22 20.45 8.69
N THR A 32 4.31 21.10 7.53
CA THR A 32 3.89 20.53 6.24
C THR A 32 4.98 19.60 5.73
N THR A 33 4.95 18.36 6.19
CA THR A 33 5.49 17.22 5.47
C THR A 33 4.34 16.65 4.66
N ALA A 34 4.51 16.44 3.36
CA ALA A 34 3.54 15.74 2.54
C ALA A 34 3.50 14.26 2.98
N THR A 35 2.77 13.98 4.05
CA THR A 35 2.46 12.63 4.48
C THR A 35 1.31 12.17 3.60
N ALA A 36 1.61 11.35 2.60
CA ALA A 36 0.60 10.51 1.98
C ALA A 36 -0.07 9.71 3.11
N LYS A 37 -1.30 10.11 3.46
CA LYS A 37 -2.07 9.46 4.53
C LYS A 37 -2.63 8.17 3.95
N THR A 38 -1.83 7.10 4.02
CA THR A 38 -2.28 5.74 3.75
C THR A 38 -3.24 5.34 4.86
N ALA A 39 -4.55 5.53 4.63
CA ALA A 39 -5.56 4.98 5.52
C ALA A 39 -5.46 3.45 5.44
N SER A 40 -5.06 2.81 6.55
CA SER A 40 -4.94 1.36 6.70
C SER A 40 -6.31 0.68 6.63
N THR A 41 -6.88 0.60 5.43
CA THR A 41 -7.94 -0.35 5.11
C THR A 41 -7.30 -1.75 5.10
N ALA A 42 -7.94 -2.71 5.79
CA ALA A 42 -7.43 -4.06 6.02
C ALA A 42 -6.64 -4.65 4.83
N ILE A 43 -5.37 -5.00 5.08
CA ILE A 43 -4.45 -5.55 4.08
C ILE A 43 -5.04 -6.85 3.51
N PRO A 44 -5.26 -6.93 2.19
CA PRO A 44 -5.70 -8.16 1.53
C PRO A 44 -4.79 -9.33 1.89
N ALA A 45 -5.37 -10.50 2.18
CA ALA A 45 -4.62 -11.72 2.50
C ALA A 45 -3.43 -12.02 1.56
N PRO A 46 -3.54 -11.88 0.22
CA PRO A 46 -2.41 -12.15 -0.68
C PRO A 46 -1.25 -11.15 -0.57
N LEU A 47 -1.45 -9.94 -0.04
CA LEU A 47 -0.38 -8.95 0.13
C LEU A 47 0.39 -9.11 1.44
N LYS A 48 -0.15 -9.84 2.42
CA LYS A 48 0.51 -10.09 3.71
C LYS A 48 1.93 -10.67 3.58
N PRO A 49 2.18 -11.72 2.78
CA PRO A 49 3.54 -12.28 2.66
C PRO A 49 4.53 -11.31 2.01
N ILE A 50 4.07 -10.41 1.12
CA ILE A 50 4.93 -9.41 0.48
C ILE A 50 5.37 -8.33 1.47
N VAL A 51 4.47 -7.94 2.37
CA VAL A 51 4.69 -6.84 3.31
C VAL A 51 5.41 -7.30 4.59
N HIS A 52 5.22 -8.55 5.02
CA HIS A 52 5.73 -9.05 6.31
C HIS A 52 7.01 -9.90 6.18
N ASN A 53 7.51 -10.14 4.98
CA ASN A 53 8.70 -10.94 4.76
C ASN A 53 9.87 -10.03 4.33
N ASP A 54 10.89 -9.91 5.19
CA ASP A 54 12.09 -9.11 4.94
C ASP A 54 12.90 -9.57 3.71
N SER A 55 12.62 -10.76 3.16
CA SER A 55 13.22 -11.23 1.90
C SER A 55 12.58 -10.59 0.64
N HIS A 56 11.45 -9.90 0.78
CA HIS A 56 10.77 -9.22 -0.32
C HIS A 56 10.96 -7.71 -0.17
N THR A 57 12.17 -7.24 -0.45
CA THR A 57 12.48 -5.81 -0.57
C THR A 57 12.60 -5.42 -2.02
N TYR A 58 12.30 -4.16 -2.32
CA TYR A 58 12.68 -3.55 -3.58
C TYR A 58 14.13 -3.11 -3.48
N THR A 59 14.98 -3.73 -4.29
CA THR A 59 16.42 -3.43 -4.33
C THR A 59 16.66 -2.14 -5.10
N SER A 60 17.13 -1.13 -4.36
CA SER A 60 17.67 0.14 -4.87
C SER A 60 18.89 0.50 -4.02
N ASP A 61 19.38 1.74 -4.05
CA ASP A 61 20.51 2.17 -3.21
C ASP A 61 20.23 2.07 -1.69
N THR A 62 18.95 1.98 -1.27
CA THR A 62 18.55 1.95 0.15
C THR A 62 17.75 0.73 0.60
N ASP A 63 17.54 -0.29 -0.24
CA ASP A 63 16.70 -1.48 0.03
C ASP A 63 15.38 -1.19 0.79
N SER A 64 14.25 -1.10 0.08
CA SER A 64 12.98 -0.66 0.68
C SER A 64 11.94 -1.77 0.82
N GLN A 65 11.16 -1.72 1.90
CA GLN A 65 10.02 -2.61 2.10
C GLN A 65 8.79 -2.16 1.28
N TRP A 66 7.91 -3.10 0.97
CA TRP A 66 6.63 -2.83 0.30
C TRP A 66 5.56 -2.38 1.29
N GLU A 67 4.93 -1.23 1.04
CA GLU A 67 3.82 -0.72 1.86
C GLU A 67 2.47 -0.98 1.14
N PRO A 68 1.50 -1.68 1.77
CA PRO A 68 0.22 -1.96 1.15
C PRO A 68 -0.74 -0.77 1.26
N PHE A 69 -1.60 -0.60 0.27
CA PHE A 69 -2.69 0.38 0.34
C PHE A 69 -3.97 -0.13 -0.34
N LYS A 70 -5.11 0.36 0.13
CA LYS A 70 -6.44 0.11 -0.46
C LYS A 70 -7.30 1.37 -0.41
N THR A 71 -7.04 2.30 -1.31
CA THR A 71 -7.74 3.60 -1.42
C THR A 71 -7.40 4.29 -2.75
N ALA A 72 -8.19 5.28 -3.14
CA ALA A 72 -7.82 6.22 -4.20
C ALA A 72 -6.57 7.02 -3.80
N ILE A 73 -5.65 7.20 -4.76
CA ILE A 73 -4.43 8.00 -4.60
C ILE A 73 -4.63 9.32 -5.35
N SER A 74 -4.28 10.43 -4.71
CA SER A 74 -4.20 11.76 -5.33
C SER A 74 -2.79 12.28 -5.11
N THR A 75 -2.10 12.63 -6.20
CA THR A 75 -0.75 13.20 -6.16
C THR A 75 -0.65 14.39 -7.11
N THR A 76 0.25 15.31 -6.80
CA THR A 76 0.67 16.41 -7.68
C THR A 76 2.07 16.19 -8.25
N ALA A 77 2.68 15.05 -7.94
CA ALA A 77 4.00 14.66 -8.44
C ALA A 77 3.94 14.27 -9.92
N GLU A 78 5.11 14.23 -10.57
CA GLU A 78 5.24 13.68 -11.92
C GLU A 78 5.07 12.15 -11.87
N VAL A 79 4.17 11.64 -12.70
CA VAL A 79 3.78 10.22 -12.75
C VAL A 79 4.08 9.68 -14.13
N GLU A 80 4.80 8.56 -14.17
CA GLU A 80 5.12 7.82 -15.38
C GLU A 80 4.51 6.42 -15.31
N GLU A 81 3.79 6.00 -16.35
CA GLU A 81 3.26 4.63 -16.45
C GLU A 81 4.32 3.71 -17.05
N LEU A 82 4.72 2.68 -16.30
CA LEU A 82 5.74 1.72 -16.69
C LEU A 82 5.11 0.39 -17.10
N GLN A 83 5.73 -0.27 -18.08
CA GLN A 83 5.40 -1.65 -18.40
C GLN A 83 6.04 -2.61 -17.39
N VAL A 84 5.42 -3.77 -17.17
CA VAL A 84 5.98 -4.83 -16.30
C VAL A 84 7.39 -5.24 -16.73
N ALA A 85 7.63 -5.34 -18.04
CA ALA A 85 8.94 -5.72 -18.59
C ALA A 85 10.02 -4.63 -18.40
N GLU A 86 9.61 -3.38 -18.20
CA GLU A 86 10.50 -2.25 -17.97
C GLU A 86 10.83 -2.10 -16.49
N PHE A 87 9.82 -2.27 -15.63
CA PHE A 87 9.98 -2.27 -14.18
C PHE A 87 10.78 -3.48 -13.68
N ASP A 88 10.51 -4.67 -14.22
CA ASP A 88 11.10 -5.92 -13.78
C ASP A 88 11.65 -6.75 -14.97
N PRO A 89 12.74 -6.29 -15.61
CA PRO A 89 13.34 -6.98 -16.75
C PRO A 89 13.87 -8.37 -16.38
N GLN A 90 14.20 -8.61 -15.11
CA GLN A 90 14.74 -9.88 -14.59
C GLN A 90 13.66 -10.80 -14.00
N LYS A 91 12.39 -10.39 -13.99
CA LYS A 91 11.24 -11.13 -13.42
C LYS A 91 11.36 -11.45 -11.92
N GLN A 92 12.12 -10.66 -11.18
CA GLN A 92 12.36 -10.84 -9.74
C GLN A 92 11.13 -10.49 -8.89
N TYR A 93 10.29 -9.57 -9.36
CA TYR A 93 9.10 -9.04 -8.68
C TYR A 93 7.78 -9.62 -9.22
N SER A 94 7.85 -10.66 -10.06
CA SER A 94 6.68 -11.40 -10.57
C SER A 94 5.71 -11.81 -9.45
N HIS A 95 6.25 -12.32 -8.34
CA HIS A 95 5.48 -12.71 -7.15
C HIS A 95 4.70 -11.54 -6.51
N VAL A 96 5.23 -10.31 -6.55
CA VAL A 96 4.55 -9.10 -6.05
C VAL A 96 3.37 -8.74 -6.96
N ILE A 97 3.59 -8.79 -8.28
CA ILE A 97 2.57 -8.50 -9.29
C ILE A 97 1.41 -9.50 -9.18
N ASP A 98 1.73 -10.78 -9.04
CA ASP A 98 0.72 -11.84 -8.84
C ASP A 98 -0.07 -11.61 -7.54
N ALA A 99 0.61 -11.22 -6.45
CA ALA A 99 -0.05 -10.93 -5.18
C ALA A 99 -1.02 -9.74 -5.29
N VAL A 100 -0.67 -8.68 -6.01
CA VAL A 100 -1.55 -7.53 -6.28
C VAL A 100 -2.74 -7.94 -7.14
N LYS A 101 -2.53 -8.74 -8.18
CA LYS A 101 -3.61 -9.28 -9.01
C LYS A 101 -4.60 -10.11 -8.18
N GLN A 102 -4.07 -11.00 -7.33
CA GLN A 102 -4.89 -11.80 -6.41
C GLN A 102 -5.65 -10.92 -5.40
N ALA A 103 -5.03 -9.83 -4.93
CA ALA A 103 -5.66 -8.90 -4.00
C ALA A 103 -6.88 -8.16 -4.61
N ALA A 104 -6.90 -8.00 -5.92
CA ALA A 104 -7.90 -7.21 -6.64
C ALA A 104 -9.14 -8.00 -7.06
N GLY A 105 -9.03 -9.32 -7.16
CA GLY A 105 -10.11 -10.18 -7.65
C GLY A 105 -9.64 -11.49 -8.25
N GLY A 106 -8.33 -11.74 -8.34
CA GLY A 106 -7.79 -12.99 -8.88
C GLY A 106 -7.76 -12.99 -10.40
N ASP A 107 -8.20 -14.10 -11.02
CA ASP A 107 -8.22 -14.29 -12.48
C ASP A 107 -9.28 -13.47 -13.23
N ASP A 108 -9.83 -12.44 -12.60
CA ASP A 108 -10.71 -11.50 -13.25
C ASP A 108 -9.97 -10.80 -14.40
N PRO A 109 -10.42 -10.90 -15.66
CA PRO A 109 -9.74 -10.26 -16.80
C PRO A 109 -9.74 -8.73 -16.70
N ALA A 110 -10.60 -8.16 -15.84
CA ALA A 110 -10.63 -6.74 -15.53
C ALA A 110 -9.61 -6.33 -14.46
N ALA A 111 -9.00 -7.27 -13.74
CA ALA A 111 -7.94 -7.02 -12.75
C ALA A 111 -6.60 -6.82 -13.47
N GLN A 112 -6.46 -5.68 -14.15
CA GLN A 112 -5.22 -5.31 -14.82
C GLN A 112 -4.29 -4.62 -13.83
N VAL A 113 -3.09 -5.19 -13.65
CA VAL A 113 -2.03 -4.57 -12.83
C VAL A 113 -1.33 -3.52 -13.65
N LYS A 114 -1.18 -2.33 -13.09
CA LYS A 114 -0.44 -1.21 -13.64
C LYS A 114 0.69 -0.84 -12.70
N ILE A 115 1.79 -0.36 -13.29
CA ILE A 115 2.96 0.09 -12.55
C ILE A 115 3.16 1.57 -12.85
N PHE A 116 3.32 2.37 -11.81
CA PHE A 116 3.59 3.79 -11.92
C PHE A 116 4.87 4.13 -11.18
N ARG A 117 5.70 4.95 -11.79
CA ARG A 117 6.85 5.59 -11.16
C ARG A 117 6.49 7.03 -10.85
N LEU A 118 6.52 7.39 -9.58
CA LEU A 118 6.29 8.74 -9.08
C LEU A 118 7.63 9.37 -8.76
N GLN A 119 7.97 10.47 -9.44
CA GLN A 119 9.13 11.24 -9.08
C GLN A 119 8.79 12.18 -7.92
N VAL A 120 9.29 11.88 -6.73
CA VAL A 120 9.07 12.70 -5.52
C VAL A 120 10.02 13.89 -5.51
N ASP A 121 11.28 13.66 -5.89
CA ASP A 121 12.29 14.70 -6.09
C ASP A 121 13.38 14.28 -7.08
N ARG A 122 14.59 14.84 -6.98
CA ARG A 122 15.68 14.54 -7.93
C ARG A 122 16.26 13.15 -7.77
N THR A 123 16.21 12.58 -6.56
CA THR A 123 16.86 11.30 -6.26
C THR A 123 15.90 10.30 -5.66
N ARG A 124 14.68 10.69 -5.27
CA ARG A 124 13.68 9.80 -4.70
C ARG A 124 12.55 9.56 -5.68
N VAL A 125 12.26 8.29 -5.90
CA VAL A 125 11.13 7.83 -6.67
C VAL A 125 10.30 6.84 -5.84
N GLU A 126 9.02 6.75 -6.16
CA GLU A 126 8.12 5.75 -5.57
C GLU A 126 7.51 4.91 -6.67
N TYR A 127 7.64 3.59 -6.55
CA TYR A 127 7.06 2.63 -7.47
C TYR A 127 5.74 2.11 -6.91
N TYR A 128 4.64 2.42 -7.60
CA TYR A 128 3.29 2.00 -7.26
C TYR A 128 2.89 0.84 -8.17
N ILE A 129 2.66 -0.34 -7.58
CA ILE A 129 2.09 -1.50 -8.27
C ILE A 129 0.64 -1.60 -7.84
N VAL A 130 -0.29 -1.32 -8.76
CA VAL A 130 -1.69 -1.08 -8.44
C VAL A 130 -2.61 -1.87 -9.35
N SER A 131 -3.78 -2.24 -8.85
CA SER A 131 -4.88 -2.68 -9.70
C SER A 131 -6.22 -2.27 -9.10
N VAL A 132 -7.25 -2.24 -9.94
CA VAL A 132 -8.62 -1.92 -9.51
C VAL A 132 -9.23 -3.17 -8.89
N SER A 133 -9.75 -3.03 -7.66
CA SER A 133 -10.44 -4.12 -6.98
C SER A 133 -11.89 -4.19 -7.47
N HIS A 134 -12.22 -5.30 -8.12
CA HIS A 134 -13.59 -5.62 -8.57
C HIS A 134 -14.37 -6.42 -7.53
N THR A 135 -13.80 -6.62 -6.34
CA THR A 135 -14.52 -7.20 -5.21
C THR A 135 -15.72 -6.30 -4.92
N ARG A 136 -16.93 -6.75 -5.31
CA ARG A 136 -18.19 -5.99 -5.25
C ARG A 136 -18.22 -5.15 -3.97
N PRO A 137 -18.00 -3.83 -4.05
CA PRO A 137 -17.91 -3.06 -2.84
C PRO A 137 -19.33 -2.91 -2.31
N ALA A 138 -19.49 -3.03 -1.00
CA ALA A 138 -20.75 -2.70 -0.33
C ALA A 138 -21.11 -1.20 -0.41
N ALA A 139 -20.30 -0.40 -1.12
CA ALA A 139 -20.45 1.03 -1.35
C ALA A 139 -19.83 1.39 -2.71
N ASP A 140 -20.54 2.16 -3.54
CA ASP A 140 -20.26 2.50 -4.95
C ASP A 140 -18.93 3.25 -5.24
N LYS A 141 -17.78 2.69 -4.84
CA LYS A 141 -16.45 3.25 -5.09
C LYS A 141 -15.51 2.15 -5.58
N GLU A 142 -14.96 2.34 -6.78
CA GLU A 142 -13.81 1.56 -7.25
C GLU A 142 -12.64 1.79 -6.29
N LEU A 143 -12.18 0.72 -5.66
CA LEU A 143 -11.07 0.74 -4.71
C LEU A 143 -9.81 0.25 -5.43
N LEU A 144 -8.80 1.12 -5.52
CA LEU A 144 -7.46 0.68 -5.91
C LEU A 144 -6.86 -0.13 -4.78
N VAL A 145 -6.16 -1.20 -5.13
CA VAL A 145 -5.41 -2.06 -4.22
C VAL A 145 -4.02 -2.29 -4.79
N GLY A 146 -3.01 -2.25 -3.93
CA GLY A 146 -1.64 -2.36 -4.41
C GLY A 146 -0.60 -2.26 -3.31
N VAL A 147 0.66 -2.17 -3.77
CA VAL A 147 1.83 -1.92 -2.93
C VAL A 147 2.62 -0.75 -3.48
N VAL A 148 3.34 -0.05 -2.61
CA VAL A 148 4.31 0.98 -2.98
C VAL A 148 5.68 0.63 -2.43
N ALA A 149 6.73 0.87 -3.21
CA ALA A 149 8.12 0.82 -2.77
C ALA A 149 8.79 2.18 -2.98
N LYS A 150 9.54 2.63 -1.99
CA LYS A 150 10.36 3.84 -2.08
C LYS A 150 11.73 3.48 -2.65
N ALA A 151 12.29 4.29 -3.52
CA ALA A 151 13.58 4.01 -4.11
C ALA A 151 14.40 5.29 -4.25
N VAL A 152 15.72 5.11 -4.27
CA VAL A 152 16.67 6.18 -4.55
C VAL A 152 17.36 5.89 -5.89
N GLU A 153 17.33 6.87 -6.79
CA GLU A 153 17.99 6.88 -8.10
C GLU A 153 19.01 8.02 -8.11
N SER A 154 20.23 7.75 -8.56
CA SER A 154 21.33 8.73 -8.65
C SER A 154 21.81 8.93 -10.08
#